data_AF-A0A2D0N507-F1
#
_entry.id   AF-A0A2D0N507-F1
#
_cell.length_a   1.000
_cell.length_b   1.000
_cell.length_c   1.000
_cell.angle_alpha   90.00
_cell.angle_beta   90.00
_cell.angle_gamma   90.00
#
_symmetry.space_group_name_H-M   'P 1'
#
loop_
_entity.id
_entity.type
_entity.pdbx_description
1 polymer ?
#
loop_
_entity_poly.entity_id
_entity_poly.type
_entity_poly.pdbx_seq_one_letter_code
_entity_poly.pdbx_strand_id
1 'polypeptide(L)'
;MNIWVHSQLSAKKFGGPPEVYYPIHKFLDASKLFYFHIKHRILLHHTYGIELCIRRFGDYLEVETGRQVLVRDIAAEHIREDLGGKIPTLFDWFGNNKTLDGLTIHQPDVENPEMQDFIDHPFLISGLAISRIITCSDFGVYLAKELLGASAAQQLRAHIPPEQNISTLLRTFRFREKWQFSPDISQLKQLESDG
;
A
#
# COMPACT_ATOMS: atom_id res chain seq x y z
N MET A 1 3.17 12.31 -4.19
CA MET A 1 3.73 13.39 -3.35
C MET A 1 4.88 12.80 -2.51
N ASN A 2 5.65 13.59 -1.75
CA ASN A 2 6.70 13.02 -0.88
C ASN A 2 6.15 12.79 0.53
N ILE A 3 6.80 11.90 1.30
CA ILE A 3 6.33 11.45 2.64
C ILE A 3 6.16 12.63 3.60
N TRP A 4 7.07 13.61 3.57
CA TRP A 4 7.03 14.75 4.47
C TRP A 4 5.83 15.67 4.19
N VAL A 5 5.53 15.93 2.93
CA VAL A 5 4.36 16.75 2.56
C VAL A 5 3.06 16.08 2.98
N HIS A 6 2.92 14.75 2.81
CA HIS A 6 1.77 14.02 3.37
C HIS A 6 1.67 14.17 4.89
N SER A 7 2.81 14.13 5.58
CA SER A 7 2.86 14.28 7.04
C SER A 7 2.40 15.68 7.49
N GLN A 8 2.76 16.72 6.74
CA GLN A 8 2.30 18.09 6.96
C GLN A 8 0.80 18.26 6.70
N LEU A 9 0.27 17.65 5.63
CA LEU A 9 -1.16 17.63 5.35
C LEU A 9 -1.94 16.94 6.48
N SER A 10 -1.47 15.79 6.94
CA SER A 10 -2.06 15.08 8.08
C SER A 10 -2.02 15.91 9.36
N ALA A 11 -0.89 16.55 9.68
CA ALA A 11 -0.80 17.45 10.83
C ALA A 11 -1.79 18.61 10.76
N LYS A 12 -1.94 19.22 9.58
CA LYS A 12 -2.94 20.29 9.36
C LYS A 12 -4.37 19.78 9.53
N LYS A 13 -4.67 18.56 9.06
CA LYS A 13 -6.01 17.98 9.07
C LYS A 13 -6.43 17.41 10.42
N PHE A 14 -5.52 16.73 11.10
CA PHE A 14 -5.80 15.94 12.30
C PHE A 14 -5.22 16.56 13.58
N GLY A 15 -4.28 17.51 13.46
CA GLY A 15 -3.58 18.18 14.55
C GLY A 15 -2.27 17.48 14.93
N GLY A 16 -1.51 18.04 15.87
CA GLY A 16 -0.24 17.46 16.32
C GLY A 16 0.93 17.61 15.32
N PRO A 17 2.14 17.15 15.69
CA PRO A 17 3.34 17.32 14.88
C PRO A 17 3.35 16.36 13.65
N PRO A 18 3.82 16.80 12.47
CA PRO A 18 3.96 15.96 11.27
C PRO A 18 4.71 14.64 11.50
N GLU A 19 5.71 14.65 12.37
CA GLU A 19 6.58 13.51 12.71
C GLU A 19 5.78 12.29 13.20
N VAL A 20 4.66 12.52 13.88
CA VAL A 20 3.78 11.46 14.39
C VAL A 20 3.07 10.72 13.25
N TYR A 21 2.83 11.37 12.11
CA TYR A 21 2.20 10.77 10.92
C TYR A 21 3.21 10.12 9.97
N TYR A 22 4.48 10.51 10.05
CA TYR A 22 5.53 10.06 9.13
C TYR A 22 5.65 8.54 8.99
N PRO A 23 5.57 7.71 10.07
CA PRO A 23 5.70 6.26 9.94
C PRO A 23 4.63 5.62 9.04
N ILE A 24 3.39 6.11 9.11
CA ILE A 24 2.26 5.59 8.32
C ILE A 24 2.46 5.92 6.84
N HIS A 25 2.78 7.19 6.53
CA HIS A 25 3.04 7.62 5.16
C HIS A 25 4.27 6.92 4.56
N LYS A 26 5.32 6.70 5.38
CA LYS A 26 6.50 5.95 4.96
C LYS A 26 6.18 4.50 4.62
N PHE A 27 5.29 3.85 5.39
CA PHE A 27 4.86 2.49 5.11
C PHE A 27 4.06 2.40 3.79
N LEU A 28 3.09 3.30 3.57
CA LEU A 28 2.32 3.36 2.32
C LEU A 28 3.21 3.57 1.08
N ASP A 29 4.30 4.31 1.24
CA ASP A 29 5.30 4.54 0.20
C ASP A 29 6.42 3.48 0.13
N ALA A 30 6.45 2.47 1.01
CA ALA A 30 7.54 1.50 1.09
C ALA A 30 7.76 0.71 -0.22
N SER A 31 6.69 0.54 -1.00
CA SER A 31 6.73 -0.04 -2.35
C SER A 31 7.70 0.68 -3.32
N LYS A 32 8.08 1.94 -3.06
CA LYS A 32 9.09 2.66 -3.83
C LYS A 32 10.49 2.02 -3.76
N LEU A 33 10.78 1.21 -2.73
CA LEU A 33 12.02 0.41 -2.65
C LEU A 33 12.12 -0.64 -3.77
N PHE A 34 10.98 -1.09 -4.27
CA PHE A 34 10.87 -2.16 -5.28
C PHE A 34 10.64 -1.59 -6.68
N TYR A 35 10.00 -0.42 -6.76
CA TYR A 35 9.76 0.26 -8.03
C TYR A 35 9.53 1.76 -7.82
N PHE A 36 10.57 2.58 -8.01
CA PHE A 36 10.49 4.04 -7.84
C PHE A 36 9.82 4.71 -9.06
N HIS A 37 8.51 4.55 -9.18
CA HIS A 37 7.68 5.14 -10.23
C HIS A 37 6.21 5.11 -9.78
N ILE A 38 5.36 6.04 -10.23
CA ILE A 38 3.95 6.18 -9.80
C ILE A 38 3.08 4.90 -9.85
N LYS A 39 3.53 3.86 -10.56
CA LYS A 39 2.85 2.56 -10.62
C LYS A 39 2.98 1.77 -9.31
N HIS A 40 3.93 2.12 -8.44
CA HIS A 40 4.09 1.51 -7.11
C HIS A 40 2.79 1.54 -6.29
N ARG A 41 1.96 2.55 -6.55
CA ARG A 41 0.67 2.78 -5.90
C ARG A 41 -0.29 1.61 -6.01
N ILE A 42 -0.15 0.74 -7.01
CA ILE A 42 -0.97 -0.49 -7.11
C ILE A 42 -0.81 -1.42 -5.90
N LEU A 43 0.28 -1.30 -5.13
CA LEU A 43 0.65 -2.24 -4.09
C LEU A 43 0.09 -1.90 -2.70
N LEU A 44 -0.09 -0.61 -2.40
CA LEU A 44 -0.61 -0.15 -1.10
C LEU A 44 -1.66 0.97 -1.20
N HIS A 45 -1.83 1.63 -2.35
CA HIS A 45 -2.80 2.71 -2.49
C HIS A 45 -4.18 2.17 -2.85
N HIS A 46 -4.75 1.39 -1.94
CA HIS A 46 -6.09 0.82 -2.02
C HIS A 46 -6.59 0.40 -0.64
N THR A 47 -7.87 0.04 -0.53
CA THR A 47 -8.51 -0.37 0.74
C THR A 47 -7.75 -1.49 1.48
N TYR A 48 -7.15 -2.45 0.76
CA TYR A 48 -6.31 -3.47 1.40
C TYR A 48 -5.03 -2.90 2.04
N GLY A 49 -4.41 -1.87 1.45
CA GLY A 49 -3.22 -1.25 2.04
C GLY A 49 -3.55 -0.43 3.28
N ILE A 50 -4.78 0.11 3.36
CA ILE A 50 -5.31 0.72 4.59
C ILE A 50 -5.40 -0.34 5.71
N GLU A 51 -5.95 -1.51 5.41
CA GLU A 51 -6.00 -2.63 6.36
C GLU A 51 -4.61 -3.06 6.82
N LEU A 52 -3.62 -3.11 5.91
CA LEU A 52 -2.24 -3.40 6.28
C LEU A 52 -1.63 -2.31 7.19
N CYS A 53 -2.03 -1.04 7.04
CA CYS A 53 -1.62 0.01 7.97
C CYS A 53 -2.21 -0.22 9.36
N ILE A 54 -3.50 -0.57 9.46
CA ILE A 54 -4.16 -0.84 10.74
C ILE A 54 -3.48 -2.03 11.42
N ARG A 55 -3.23 -3.13 10.70
CA ARG A 55 -2.49 -4.28 11.23
C ARG A 55 -1.10 -3.92 11.74
N ARG A 56 -0.42 -2.97 11.11
CA ARG A 56 0.95 -2.58 11.45
C ARG A 56 1.05 -1.57 12.59
N PHE A 57 0.11 -0.64 12.68
CA PHE A 57 0.17 0.53 13.57
C PHE A 57 -0.93 0.56 14.64
N GLY A 58 -1.90 -0.35 14.57
CA GLY A 58 -3.11 -0.35 15.40
C GLY A 58 -4.23 0.50 14.81
N ASP A 59 -5.37 0.54 15.50
CA ASP A 59 -6.56 1.29 15.05
C ASP A 59 -6.39 2.81 15.18
N TYR A 60 -5.67 3.25 16.21
CA TYR A 60 -5.56 4.64 16.60
C TYR A 60 -4.10 5.08 16.79
N LEU A 61 -3.85 6.32 16.42
CA LEU A 61 -2.66 7.09 16.73
C LEU A 61 -3.04 8.13 17.79
N GLU A 62 -2.34 8.16 18.92
CA GLU A 62 -2.49 9.22 19.90
C GLU A 62 -1.55 10.37 19.53
N VAL A 63 -2.12 11.57 19.38
CA VAL A 63 -1.34 12.80 19.20
C VAL A 63 -1.24 13.55 20.53
N GLU A 64 -0.16 14.33 20.70
CA GLU A 64 0.15 15.06 21.95
C GLU A 64 -0.99 15.96 22.47
N THR A 65 -1.95 16.33 21.61
CA THR A 65 -3.15 17.06 22.02
C THR A 65 -4.17 16.20 22.79
N GLY A 66 -3.88 14.93 23.06
CA GLY A 66 -4.77 13.96 23.68
C GLY A 66 -5.87 13.44 22.75
N ARG A 67 -5.79 13.76 21.45
CA ARG A 67 -6.74 13.32 20.44
C ARG A 67 -6.33 11.96 19.89
N GLN A 68 -7.30 11.07 19.74
CA GLN A 68 -7.12 9.82 19.00
C GLN A 68 -7.50 10.05 17.53
N VAL A 69 -6.57 9.71 16.63
CA VAL A 69 -6.76 9.78 15.18
C VAL A 69 -6.76 8.37 14.63
N LEU A 70 -7.74 8.02 13.81
CA LEU A 70 -7.82 6.70 13.20
C LEU A 70 -6.70 6.51 12.18
N VAL A 71 -5.92 5.43 12.30
CA VAL A 71 -4.89 5.05 11.30
C VAL A 71 -5.53 4.86 9.93
N ARG A 72 -6.76 4.31 9.91
CA ARG A 72 -7.58 4.17 8.71
C ARG A 72 -7.75 5.50 7.97
N ASP A 73 -8.06 6.57 8.70
CA ASP A 73 -8.38 7.87 8.11
C ASP A 73 -7.11 8.57 7.61
N ILE A 74 -5.98 8.41 8.32
CA ILE A 74 -4.66 8.90 7.87
C ILE A 74 -4.25 8.21 6.56
N ALA A 75 -4.38 6.88 6.50
CA ALA A 75 -4.04 6.12 5.30
C ALA A 75 -4.99 6.43 4.13
N ALA A 76 -6.28 6.60 4.40
CA ALA A 76 -7.26 7.02 3.41
C ALA A 76 -6.91 8.38 2.78
N GLU A 77 -6.50 9.37 3.57
CA GLU A 77 -6.11 10.69 3.06
C GLU A 77 -4.85 10.64 2.22
N HIS A 78 -3.82 9.92 2.65
CA HIS A 78 -2.62 9.69 1.84
C HIS A 78 -2.97 9.17 0.44
N ILE A 79 -3.88 8.19 0.38
CA ILE A 79 -4.31 7.57 -0.87
C ILE A 79 -5.09 8.57 -1.73
N ARG A 80 -6.03 9.33 -1.13
CA ARG A 80 -6.79 10.37 -1.84
C ARG A 80 -5.88 11.42 -2.44
N GLU A 81 -4.91 11.91 -1.68
CA GLU A 81 -3.95 12.93 -2.12
C GLU A 81 -3.14 12.46 -3.33
N ASP A 82 -2.78 11.19 -3.37
CA ASP A 82 -1.98 10.62 -4.46
C ASP A 82 -2.83 10.21 -5.68
N LEU A 83 -4.12 9.92 -5.50
CA LEU A 83 -5.02 9.35 -6.52
C LEU A 83 -6.22 10.24 -6.87
N GLY A 84 -6.06 11.56 -6.80
CA GLY A 84 -7.05 12.53 -7.28
C GLY A 84 -8.38 12.44 -6.52
N GLY A 85 -8.32 12.15 -5.22
CA GLY A 85 -9.47 12.05 -4.33
C GLY A 85 -10.12 10.67 -4.27
N LYS A 86 -9.64 9.67 -5.04
CA LYS A 86 -10.19 8.31 -5.02
C LYS A 86 -9.46 7.41 -4.02
N ILE A 87 -10.21 6.54 -3.35
CA ILE A 87 -9.67 5.40 -2.58
C ILE A 87 -10.10 4.13 -3.32
N PRO A 88 -9.23 3.51 -4.12
CA PRO A 88 -9.60 2.35 -4.92
C PRO A 88 -9.60 1.07 -4.07
N THR A 89 -10.32 0.05 -4.54
CA THR A 89 -10.22 -1.33 -4.07
C THR A 89 -9.13 -2.08 -4.86
N LEU A 90 -8.82 -3.32 -4.45
CA LEU A 90 -8.01 -4.21 -5.30
C LEU A 90 -8.69 -4.47 -6.66
N PHE A 91 -10.03 -4.58 -6.69
CA PHE A 91 -10.75 -4.77 -7.93
C PHE A 91 -10.61 -3.59 -8.90
N ASP A 92 -10.63 -2.34 -8.40
CA ASP A 92 -10.38 -1.15 -9.22
C ASP A 92 -9.00 -1.19 -9.92
N TRP A 93 -7.98 -1.70 -9.22
CA TRP A 93 -6.62 -1.82 -9.74
C TRP A 93 -6.45 -2.98 -10.74
N PHE A 94 -6.89 -4.17 -10.35
CA PHE A 94 -6.59 -5.42 -11.04
C PHE A 94 -7.70 -5.89 -11.98
N GLY A 95 -8.97 -5.62 -11.64
CA GLY A 95 -10.13 -6.15 -12.35
C GLY A 95 -10.20 -5.67 -13.79
N ASN A 96 -10.40 -6.59 -14.74
CA ASN A 96 -10.51 -6.32 -16.18
C ASN A 96 -9.29 -5.62 -16.81
N ASN A 97 -8.10 -5.67 -16.18
CA ASN A 97 -6.91 -5.05 -16.74
C ASN A 97 -6.19 -6.03 -17.69
N LYS A 98 -6.46 -5.89 -18.98
CA LYS A 98 -5.90 -6.78 -20.02
C LYS A 98 -4.38 -6.84 -20.07
N THR A 99 -3.67 -5.84 -19.50
CA THR A 99 -2.20 -5.90 -19.45
C THR A 99 -1.67 -6.91 -18.44
N LEU A 100 -2.55 -7.44 -17.60
CA LEU A 100 -2.26 -8.47 -16.62
C LEU A 100 -2.71 -9.86 -17.09
N ASP A 101 -3.37 -9.95 -18.25
CA ASP A 101 -3.82 -11.22 -18.81
C ASP A 101 -2.61 -12.12 -19.09
N GLY A 102 -2.73 -13.39 -18.68
CA GLY A 102 -1.67 -14.39 -18.84
C GLY A 102 -0.59 -14.36 -17.75
N LEU A 103 -0.60 -13.39 -16.84
CA LEU A 103 0.26 -13.45 -15.65
C LEU A 103 -0.25 -14.51 -14.68
N THR A 104 0.61 -15.48 -14.39
CA THR A 104 0.34 -16.52 -13.41
C THR A 104 1.17 -16.25 -12.16
N ILE A 105 0.53 -16.31 -11.00
CA ILE A 105 1.19 -16.16 -9.71
C ILE A 105 1.48 -17.55 -9.16
N HIS A 106 2.76 -17.86 -8.98
CA HIS A 106 3.22 -18.96 -8.18
C HIS A 106 2.79 -18.73 -6.73
N GLN A 107 1.94 -19.62 -6.25
CA GLN A 107 1.49 -19.61 -4.86
C GLN A 107 2.44 -20.50 -4.05
N PRO A 108 3.04 -19.98 -2.97
CA PRO A 108 3.79 -20.79 -2.02
C PRO A 108 2.91 -21.90 -1.45
N ASP A 109 3.44 -23.11 -1.39
CA ASP A 109 2.87 -24.18 -0.57
C ASP A 109 3.42 -24.02 0.84
N VAL A 110 2.59 -23.57 1.78
CA VAL A 110 2.99 -23.30 3.16
C VAL A 110 2.08 -24.03 4.14
N GLU A 111 2.68 -24.71 5.11
CA GLU A 111 1.92 -25.41 6.16
C GLU A 111 1.42 -24.47 7.27
N ASN A 112 2.04 -23.29 7.42
CA ASN A 112 1.72 -22.34 8.48
C ASN A 112 0.40 -21.60 8.16
N PRO A 113 -0.66 -21.74 9.00
CA PRO A 113 -1.96 -21.12 8.73
C PRO A 113 -1.94 -19.59 8.71
N GLU A 114 -1.12 -18.94 9.53
CA GLU A 114 -0.98 -17.48 9.55
C GLU A 114 -0.30 -16.96 8.28
N MET A 115 0.70 -17.70 7.79
CA MET A 115 1.34 -17.40 6.51
C MET A 115 0.37 -17.62 5.35
N GLN A 116 -0.42 -18.70 5.39
CA GLN A 116 -1.42 -19.00 4.37
C GLN A 116 -2.49 -17.91 4.32
N ASP A 117 -2.99 -17.46 5.47
CA ASP A 117 -3.92 -16.33 5.55
C ASP A 117 -3.30 -15.06 4.94
N PHE A 118 -2.07 -14.71 5.33
CA PHE A 118 -1.35 -13.57 4.74
C PHE A 118 -1.23 -13.67 3.22
N ILE A 119 -0.87 -14.84 2.69
CA ILE A 119 -0.75 -15.10 1.25
C ILE A 119 -2.09 -14.92 0.53
N ASP A 120 -3.17 -15.48 1.08
CA ASP A 120 -4.47 -15.54 0.43
C ASP A 120 -5.31 -14.28 0.58
N HIS A 121 -5.05 -13.47 1.61
CA HIS A 121 -5.91 -12.35 1.97
C HIS A 121 -6.23 -11.39 0.80
N PRO A 122 -5.27 -10.95 -0.06
CA PRO A 122 -5.61 -10.13 -1.22
C PRO A 122 -6.62 -10.77 -2.16
N PHE A 123 -6.52 -12.09 -2.36
CA PHE A 123 -7.47 -12.84 -3.18
C PHE A 123 -8.82 -12.99 -2.48
N LEU A 124 -8.84 -13.33 -1.20
CA LEU A 124 -10.08 -13.54 -0.45
C LEU A 124 -11.00 -12.31 -0.47
N ILE A 125 -10.42 -11.10 -0.43
CA ILE A 125 -11.20 -9.85 -0.45
C ILE A 125 -11.51 -9.33 -1.87
N SER A 126 -10.78 -9.77 -2.90
CA SER A 126 -10.94 -9.25 -4.26
C SER A 126 -11.58 -10.23 -5.25
N GLY A 127 -11.50 -11.53 -4.97
CA GLY A 127 -11.81 -12.61 -5.92
C GLY A 127 -10.82 -12.73 -7.08
N LEU A 128 -9.72 -11.95 -7.10
CA LEU A 128 -8.78 -11.87 -8.22
C LEU A 128 -7.47 -12.56 -7.89
N ALA A 129 -7.15 -13.69 -8.53
CA ALA A 129 -5.94 -14.45 -8.26
C ALA A 129 -4.65 -13.60 -8.42
N ILE A 130 -4.64 -12.69 -9.40
CA ILE A 130 -3.53 -11.78 -9.66
C ILE A 130 -3.20 -10.85 -8.49
N SER A 131 -4.17 -10.53 -7.62
CA SER A 131 -3.94 -9.68 -6.45
C SER A 131 -2.95 -10.28 -5.45
N ARG A 132 -2.77 -11.61 -5.46
CA ARG A 132 -1.75 -12.30 -4.66
C ARG A 132 -0.34 -11.85 -5.00
N ILE A 133 -0.09 -11.16 -6.13
CA ILE A 133 1.23 -10.58 -6.39
C ILE A 133 1.69 -9.60 -5.29
N ILE A 134 0.77 -9.03 -4.52
CA ILE A 134 1.10 -8.16 -3.39
C ILE A 134 1.80 -8.95 -2.27
N THR A 135 1.39 -10.19 -2.02
CA THR A 135 1.86 -11.05 -0.92
C THR A 135 2.80 -12.15 -1.38
N CYS A 136 2.73 -12.54 -2.65
CA CYS A 136 3.58 -13.51 -3.32
C CYS A 136 4.58 -12.79 -4.24
N SER A 137 5.39 -11.88 -3.73
CA SER A 137 6.47 -11.25 -4.50
C SER A 137 7.62 -10.87 -3.58
N ASP A 138 8.68 -10.28 -4.13
CA ASP A 138 9.72 -9.63 -3.33
C ASP A 138 9.16 -8.53 -2.39
N PHE A 139 8.12 -7.80 -2.82
CA PHE A 139 7.38 -6.88 -1.95
C PHE A 139 6.55 -7.62 -0.90
N GLY A 140 5.94 -8.76 -1.27
CA GLY A 140 5.23 -9.62 -0.33
C GLY A 140 6.13 -10.15 0.79
N VAL A 141 7.37 -10.53 0.46
CA VAL A 141 8.40 -10.89 1.46
C VAL A 141 8.70 -9.72 2.40
N TYR A 142 8.76 -8.49 1.89
CA TYR A 142 8.92 -7.29 2.72
C TYR A 142 7.71 -7.08 3.65
N LEU A 143 6.49 -7.21 3.14
CA LEU A 143 5.27 -7.11 3.96
C LEU A 143 5.22 -8.19 5.05
N ALA A 144 5.58 -9.44 4.72
CA ALA A 144 5.68 -10.51 5.70
C ALA A 144 6.69 -10.16 6.81
N LYS A 145 7.82 -9.54 6.47
CA LYS A 145 8.78 -9.05 7.48
C LYS A 145 8.17 -7.99 8.39
N GLU A 146 7.45 -7.03 7.81
CA GLU A 146 6.88 -5.90 8.57
C GLU A 146 5.69 -6.30 9.45
N LEU A 147 4.97 -7.37 9.09
CA LEU A 147 3.73 -7.78 9.77
C LEU A 147 3.87 -9.06 10.60
N LEU A 148 4.66 -10.03 10.13
CA LEU A 148 4.81 -11.37 10.73
C LEU A 148 6.24 -11.63 11.25
N GLY A 149 7.20 -10.76 10.92
CA GLY A 149 8.58 -10.84 11.38
C GLY A 149 9.56 -11.55 10.43
N ALA A 150 10.84 -11.55 10.81
CA ALA A 150 11.93 -11.96 9.93
C ALA A 150 11.90 -13.46 9.55
N SER A 151 11.50 -14.34 10.48
CA SER A 151 11.40 -15.78 10.21
C SER A 151 10.35 -16.07 9.14
N ALA A 152 9.17 -15.45 9.27
CA ALA A 152 8.10 -15.55 8.29
C ALA A 152 8.57 -15.07 6.90
N ALA A 153 9.25 -13.93 6.84
CA ALA A 153 9.81 -13.41 5.59
C ALA A 153 10.83 -14.35 4.94
N GLN A 154 11.70 -14.99 5.72
CA GLN A 154 12.67 -15.97 5.21
C GLN A 154 11.98 -17.21 4.65
N GLN A 155 10.97 -17.74 5.35
CA GLN A 155 10.18 -18.88 4.89
C GLN A 155 9.46 -18.55 3.59
N LEU A 156 8.77 -17.40 3.53
CA LEU A 156 8.09 -16.96 2.30
C LEU A 156 9.08 -16.77 1.15
N ARG A 157 10.23 -16.13 1.40
CA ARG A 157 11.26 -15.91 0.38
C ARG A 157 11.74 -17.21 -0.26
N ALA A 158 11.85 -18.30 0.50
CA ALA A 158 12.28 -19.60 -0.02
C ALA A 158 11.31 -20.19 -1.07
N HIS A 159 10.05 -19.73 -1.10
CA HIS A 159 9.01 -20.22 -2.00
C HIS A 159 8.64 -19.25 -3.13
N ILE A 160 9.21 -18.04 -3.15
CA ILE A 160 8.93 -17.04 -4.19
C ILE A 160 10.01 -17.10 -5.27
N PRO A 161 9.65 -17.47 -6.52
CA PRO A 161 10.59 -17.48 -7.63
C PRO A 161 11.17 -16.07 -7.90
N PRO A 162 12.47 -15.93 -8.23
CA PRO A 162 13.10 -14.63 -8.49
C PRO A 162 12.42 -13.78 -9.57
N GLU A 163 11.82 -14.41 -10.58
CA GLU A 163 11.07 -13.80 -11.66
C GLU A 163 9.74 -13.18 -11.21
N GLN A 164 9.17 -13.66 -10.11
CA GLN A 164 7.95 -13.15 -9.50
C GLN A 164 8.25 -11.94 -8.60
N ASN A 165 8.80 -10.91 -9.23
CA ASN A 165 9.13 -9.65 -8.58
C ASN A 165 8.26 -8.50 -9.10
N ILE A 166 8.09 -7.49 -8.25
CA ILE A 166 7.26 -6.32 -8.55
C ILE A 166 7.76 -5.56 -9.79
N SER A 167 9.07 -5.50 -10.00
CA SER A 167 9.63 -4.75 -11.12
C SER A 167 9.18 -5.32 -12.48
N THR A 168 9.08 -6.64 -12.59
CA THR A 168 8.58 -7.34 -13.78
C THR A 168 7.10 -7.00 -14.02
N LEU A 169 6.26 -7.13 -12.98
CA LEU A 169 4.83 -6.80 -13.05
C LEU A 169 4.60 -5.33 -13.48
N LEU A 170 5.27 -4.39 -12.82
CA LEU A 170 4.99 -2.97 -13.01
C LEU A 170 5.51 -2.43 -14.35
N ARG A 171 6.45 -3.12 -14.99
CA ARG A 171 6.87 -2.79 -16.36
C ARG A 171 5.73 -3.04 -17.37
N THR A 172 4.95 -4.12 -17.21
CA THR A 172 3.85 -4.46 -18.13
C THR A 172 2.55 -3.75 -17.79
N PHE A 173 2.32 -3.42 -16.51
CA PHE A 173 1.12 -2.72 -16.06
C PHE A 173 0.91 -1.38 -16.78
N ARG A 174 -0.31 -1.13 -17.25
CA ARG A 174 -0.72 0.20 -17.78
C ARG A 174 -1.90 0.76 -16.98
N PHE A 175 -1.86 2.07 -16.77
CA PHE A 175 -3.00 2.82 -16.27
C PHE A 175 -4.13 2.82 -17.31
N ARG A 176 -5.35 2.80 -16.82
CA ARG A 176 -6.61 2.83 -17.59
C ARG A 176 -7.43 4.09 -17.28
N GLU A 177 -7.24 4.65 -16.09
CA GLU A 177 -8.06 5.72 -15.55
C GLU A 177 -7.21 6.90 -15.08
N LYS A 178 -7.75 8.12 -15.23
CA LYS A 178 -7.03 9.37 -14.90
C LYS A 178 -6.62 9.45 -13.42
N TRP A 179 -7.47 8.95 -12.53
CA TRP A 179 -7.23 8.97 -11.08
C TRP A 179 -5.99 8.17 -10.68
N GLN A 180 -5.53 7.22 -11.50
CA GLN A 180 -4.39 6.36 -11.15
C GLN A 180 -3.05 7.10 -11.17
N PHE A 181 -2.97 8.25 -11.85
CA PHE A 181 -1.73 9.01 -12.04
C PHE A 181 -1.85 10.50 -11.72
N SER A 182 -3.05 10.99 -11.36
CA SER A 182 -3.27 12.40 -11.07
C SER A 182 -3.35 12.60 -9.55
N PRO A 183 -2.48 13.41 -8.92
CA PRO A 183 -2.63 13.77 -7.51
C PRO A 183 -3.77 14.79 -7.32
N ASP A 184 -4.29 14.89 -6.09
CA ASP A 184 -5.18 15.98 -5.68
C ASP A 184 -4.36 17.23 -5.35
N ILE A 185 -4.26 18.14 -6.32
CA ILE A 185 -3.45 19.36 -6.22
C ILE A 185 -4.12 20.41 -5.31
N SER A 186 -5.41 20.27 -5.01
CA SER A 186 -6.14 21.29 -4.23
C SER A 186 -5.56 21.45 -2.81
N GLN A 187 -5.17 20.34 -2.18
CA GLN A 187 -4.61 20.35 -0.83
C GLN A 187 -3.20 20.92 -0.77
N LEU A 188 -2.39 20.70 -1.81
CA LEU A 188 -1.04 21.28 -1.92
C LEU A 188 -1.09 22.80 -1.95
N LYS A 189 -2.02 23.39 -2.71
CA LYS A 189 -2.20 24.84 -2.78
C LYS A 189 -2.56 25.45 -1.43
N GLN A 190 -3.27 24.71 -0.58
CA GLN A 190 -3.61 25.14 0.77
C GLN A 190 -2.43 25.08 1.74
N LEU A 191 -1.37 24.30 1.47
CA LEU A 191 -0.15 24.35 2.26
C LEU A 191 0.70 25.56 1.88
N GLU A 192 0.79 25.85 0.58
CA GLU A 192 1.58 26.98 0.05
C GLU A 192 0.99 28.34 0.42
N SER A 193 -0.32 28.44 0.68
CA SER A 193 -0.97 29.70 1.08
C SER A 193 -0.76 30.09 2.55
N ASP A 194 -0.31 29.15 3.38
CA ASP A 194 -0.27 29.28 4.84
C ASP A 194 1.17 29.41 5.39
N GLY A 195 2.18 29.34 4.52
CA GLY A 195 3.61 29.50 4.84
C GLY A 195 4.17 30.82 4.33
#